data_AF-A0A833A4E5-F1
#
_entry.id   AF-A0A833A4E5-F1
#
_cell.length_a   1.000
_cell.length_b   1.000
_cell.length_c   1.000
_cell.angle_alpha   90.00
_cell.angle_beta   90.00
_cell.angle_gamma   90.00
#
_symmetry.space_group_name_H-M   'P 1'
#
loop_
_entity.id
_entity.type
_entity.pdbx_description
1 polymer ?
#
loop_
_entity_poly.entity_id
_entity_poly.type
_entity_poly.pdbx_seq_one_letter_code
_entity_poly.pdbx_strand_id
1 'polypeptide(L)'
;MSNYKPSRVVAVVAMVDGRIDPRTSIAYSSFSQVAVAMGVDISRIEIEVSDIYEAVTKLRSVMKELSTDLPLIIDLGGGMRVLLIETLLAYFSLPNSIRKSIKLVVYFEGTNRSVELSAEDISEIMAPKRVVLKPVEKEILEILESGTYSLSELYTKLRQRGYTFTKQYLHKILQNLIEQDLVERVSRGYYTKKRSYYSP
;
A
#
# COMPACT_ATOMS: atom_id res chain seq x y z
N MET A 1 14.97 -18.39 -5.69
CA MET A 1 14.05 -18.94 -6.69
C MET A 1 13.00 -19.72 -5.96
N SER A 2 11.78 -19.18 -5.87
CA SER A 2 10.65 -19.99 -5.42
C SER A 2 10.24 -20.89 -6.60
N ASN A 3 10.54 -22.19 -6.48
CA ASN A 3 10.22 -23.21 -7.48
C ASN A 3 8.72 -23.55 -7.42
N TYR A 4 7.84 -22.60 -7.75
CA TYR A 4 6.42 -22.89 -7.91
C TYR A 4 6.18 -23.29 -9.37
N LYS A 5 5.89 -24.57 -9.61
CA LYS A 5 5.20 -24.97 -10.85
C LYS A 5 3.71 -24.73 -10.64
N PRO A 6 3.09 -23.72 -11.27
CA PRO A 6 1.66 -23.50 -11.11
C PRO A 6 0.88 -24.68 -11.70
N SER A 7 -0.22 -25.07 -11.03
CA SER A 7 -1.19 -26.03 -11.59
C SER A 7 -1.99 -25.40 -12.73
N ARG A 8 -2.27 -24.10 -12.63
CA ARG A 8 -3.02 -23.30 -13.58
C ARG A 8 -2.49 -21.87 -13.62
N VAL A 9 -2.53 -21.26 -14.80
CA VAL A 9 -2.20 -19.85 -15.04
C VAL A 9 -3.41 -19.14 -15.64
N VAL A 10 -3.71 -17.94 -15.13
CA VAL A 10 -4.72 -17.05 -15.70
C VAL A 10 -4.00 -15.80 -16.18
N ALA A 11 -3.87 -15.65 -17.50
CA ALA A 11 -3.29 -14.45 -18.10
C ALA A 11 -4.33 -13.33 -18.13
N VAL A 12 -4.02 -12.20 -17.50
CA VAL A 12 -4.86 -11.01 -17.53
C VAL A 12 -4.41 -10.11 -18.66
N VAL A 13 -5.28 -9.90 -19.64
CA VAL A 13 -5.00 -9.13 -20.85
C VAL A 13 -5.79 -7.84 -20.81
N ALA A 14 -5.09 -6.70 -20.89
CA ALA A 14 -5.72 -5.40 -21.00
C ALA A 14 -6.36 -5.21 -22.39
N MET A 15 -7.57 -4.66 -22.39
CA MET A 15 -8.27 -4.11 -23.53
C MET A 15 -8.40 -2.60 -23.35
N VAL A 16 -8.26 -1.86 -24.44
CA VAL A 16 -8.55 -0.43 -24.49
C VAL A 16 -9.62 -0.23 -25.54
N ASP A 17 -10.76 0.29 -25.13
CA ASP A 17 -11.91 0.57 -25.99
C ASP A 17 -12.37 -0.68 -26.78
N GLY A 18 -12.41 -1.82 -26.09
CA GLY A 18 -12.82 -3.12 -26.62
C GLY A 18 -11.79 -3.79 -27.54
N ARG A 19 -10.55 -3.29 -27.57
CA ARG A 19 -9.49 -3.81 -28.44
C ARG A 19 -8.27 -4.28 -27.64
N ILE A 20 -7.77 -5.46 -28.00
CA ILE A 20 -6.50 -5.98 -27.49
C ILE A 20 -5.38 -5.55 -28.44
N ASP A 21 -4.26 -5.08 -27.88
CA ASP A 21 -3.06 -4.83 -28.68
C ASP A 21 -2.60 -6.13 -29.39
N PRO A 22 -2.37 -6.12 -30.72
CA PRO A 22 -1.89 -7.30 -31.44
C PRO A 22 -0.62 -7.92 -30.85
N ARG A 23 0.29 -7.10 -30.29
CA ARG A 23 1.51 -7.55 -29.63
C ARG A 23 1.20 -8.36 -28.39
N THR A 24 0.20 -7.95 -27.61
CA THR A 24 -0.27 -8.71 -26.43
C THR A 24 -0.90 -10.03 -26.84
N SER A 25 -1.65 -10.06 -27.95
CA SER A 25 -2.22 -11.30 -28.49
C SER A 25 -1.14 -12.30 -28.93
N ILE A 26 -0.09 -11.81 -29.60
CA ILE A 26 1.07 -12.62 -30.01
C ILE A 26 1.82 -13.13 -28.77
N ALA A 27 2.08 -12.25 -27.79
CA ALA A 27 2.76 -12.63 -26.55
C ALA A 27 1.99 -13.70 -25.77
N TYR A 28 0.66 -13.57 -25.66
CA TYR A 28 -0.19 -14.59 -25.04
C TYR A 28 -0.13 -15.93 -25.78
N SER A 29 -0.17 -15.91 -27.12
CA SER A 29 -0.08 -17.14 -27.93
C SER A 29 1.24 -17.88 -27.67
N SER A 30 2.37 -17.18 -27.70
CA SER A 30 3.67 -17.75 -27.40
C SER A 30 3.75 -18.28 -25.96
N PHE A 31 3.24 -17.50 -25.00
CA PHE A 31 3.21 -17.92 -23.59
C PHE A 31 2.33 -19.16 -23.36
N SER A 32 1.18 -19.23 -24.02
CA SER A 32 0.27 -20.38 -23.95
C SER A 32 0.91 -21.65 -24.49
N GLN A 33 1.64 -21.56 -25.61
CA GLN A 33 2.39 -22.71 -26.15
C GLN A 33 3.43 -23.24 -25.14
N VAL A 34 4.16 -22.34 -24.48
CA VAL A 34 5.13 -22.72 -23.45
C VAL A 34 4.45 -23.37 -22.24
N ALA A 35 3.36 -22.78 -21.75
CA ALA A 35 2.60 -23.33 -20.61
C ALA A 35 2.07 -24.75 -20.90
N VAL A 36 1.49 -24.95 -22.09
CA VAL A 36 0.99 -26.26 -22.54
C VAL A 36 2.13 -27.27 -22.65
N ALA A 37 3.28 -26.88 -23.23
CA ALA A 37 4.46 -27.75 -23.31
C ALA A 37 5.00 -28.15 -21.91
N MET A 38 4.79 -27.32 -20.89
CA MET A 38 5.13 -27.61 -19.50
C MET A 38 4.05 -28.41 -18.76
N GLY A 39 2.92 -28.71 -19.41
CA GLY A 39 1.76 -29.37 -18.80
C GLY A 39 1.06 -28.51 -17.75
N VAL A 40 1.01 -27.19 -17.98
CA VAL A 40 0.32 -26.22 -17.12
C VAL A 40 -0.94 -25.75 -17.85
N ASP A 41 -2.08 -25.81 -17.17
CA ASP A 41 -3.33 -25.26 -17.71
C ASP A 41 -3.24 -23.74 -17.81
N ILE A 42 -3.68 -23.17 -18.92
CA ILE A 42 -3.65 -21.72 -19.15
C ILE A 42 -4.96 -21.23 -19.71
N SER A 43 -5.48 -20.16 -19.11
CA SER A 43 -6.64 -19.42 -19.60
C SER A 43 -6.31 -17.93 -19.69
N ARG A 44 -7.06 -17.19 -20.49
CA ARG A 44 -6.99 -15.73 -20.54
C ARG A 44 -8.28 -15.11 -20.06
N ILE A 45 -8.15 -13.97 -19.39
CA ILE A 45 -9.26 -13.06 -19.13
C ILE A 45 -8.92 -11.71 -19.75
N GLU A 46 -9.92 -11.06 -20.31
CA GLU A 46 -9.79 -9.77 -20.97
C GLU A 46 -10.43 -8.71 -20.07
N ILE A 47 -9.68 -7.64 -19.75
CA ILE A 47 -10.09 -6.57 -18.83
C ILE A 47 -10.09 -5.26 -19.60
N GLU A 48 -11.25 -4.61 -19.71
CA GLU A 48 -11.34 -3.25 -20.23
C GLU A 48 -10.76 -2.27 -19.20
N VAL A 49 -9.65 -1.61 -19.53
CA VAL A 49 -8.95 -0.69 -18.61
C VAL A 49 -9.39 0.77 -18.77
N SER A 50 -10.26 1.06 -19.75
CA SER A 50 -10.91 2.37 -19.87
C SER A 50 -11.97 2.60 -18.78
N ASP A 51 -12.51 1.53 -18.16
CA ASP A 51 -13.44 1.61 -17.02
C ASP A 51 -12.83 0.95 -15.76
N ILE A 52 -12.25 1.78 -14.89
CA ILE A 52 -11.62 1.34 -13.65
C ILE A 52 -12.57 0.58 -12.72
N TYR A 53 -13.86 0.94 -12.67
CA TYR A 53 -14.81 0.31 -11.76
C TYR A 53 -15.15 -1.10 -12.23
N GLU A 54 -15.39 -1.25 -13.54
CA GLU A 54 -15.62 -2.56 -14.15
C GLU A 54 -14.39 -3.45 -14.01
N ALA A 55 -13.20 -2.92 -14.35
CA ALA A 55 -11.94 -3.64 -14.25
C ALA A 55 -11.68 -4.18 -12.85
N VAL A 56 -11.75 -3.31 -11.83
CA VAL A 56 -11.53 -3.68 -10.43
C VAL A 56 -12.57 -4.70 -9.96
N THR A 57 -13.84 -4.54 -10.34
CA THR A 57 -14.91 -5.47 -9.95
C THR A 57 -14.68 -6.86 -10.54
N LYS A 58 -14.33 -6.93 -11.83
CA LYS A 58 -14.05 -8.18 -12.55
C LYS A 58 -12.82 -8.88 -12.00
N LEU A 59 -11.71 -8.15 -11.82
CA LEU A 59 -10.48 -8.65 -11.22
C LEU A 59 -10.73 -9.19 -9.81
N ARG A 60 -11.46 -8.46 -8.97
CA ARG A 60 -11.82 -8.90 -7.61
C ARG A 60 -12.63 -10.20 -7.63
N SER A 61 -13.58 -10.33 -8.55
CA SER A 61 -14.38 -11.55 -8.71
C SER A 61 -13.50 -12.74 -9.07
N VAL A 62 -12.62 -12.57 -10.06
CA VAL A 62 -11.69 -13.61 -10.49
C VAL A 62 -10.74 -14.01 -9.36
N MET A 63 -10.17 -13.04 -8.64
CA MET A 63 -9.29 -13.34 -7.50
C MET A 63 -10.02 -14.15 -6.42
N LYS A 64 -11.28 -13.82 -6.10
CA LYS A 64 -12.09 -14.60 -5.15
C LYS A 64 -12.29 -16.02 -5.60
N GLU A 65 -12.68 -16.21 -6.87
CA GLU A 65 -12.88 -17.54 -7.44
C GLU A 65 -11.60 -18.37 -7.35
N LEU A 66 -10.48 -17.84 -7.84
CA LEU A 66 -9.20 -18.55 -7.91
C LEU A 66 -8.57 -18.83 -6.53
N SER A 67 -8.87 -18.01 -5.52
CA SER A 67 -8.31 -18.14 -4.18
C SER A 67 -9.09 -19.08 -3.25
N THR A 68 -10.18 -19.69 -3.74
CA THR A 68 -11.04 -20.58 -2.93
C THR A 68 -10.36 -21.93 -2.67
N ASP A 69 -9.69 -22.49 -3.67
CA ASP A 69 -9.21 -23.87 -3.62
C ASP A 69 -7.69 -23.99 -3.39
N LEU A 70 -6.92 -23.00 -3.85
CA LEU A 70 -5.46 -23.03 -3.83
C LEU A 70 -4.87 -21.65 -3.50
N PRO A 71 -3.65 -21.60 -2.94
CA PRO A 71 -2.91 -20.36 -2.81
C PRO A 71 -2.73 -19.68 -4.17
N LEU A 72 -3.13 -18.41 -4.25
CA LEU A 72 -3.04 -17.63 -5.49
C LEU A 72 -1.76 -16.79 -5.47
N ILE A 73 -1.04 -16.79 -6.58
CA ILE A 73 0.09 -15.89 -6.81
C ILE A 73 -0.32 -14.89 -7.88
N ILE A 74 -0.23 -13.61 -7.55
CA ILE A 74 -0.46 -12.52 -8.51
C ILE A 74 0.91 -11.98 -8.91
N ASP A 75 1.27 -12.23 -10.17
CA ASP A 75 2.47 -11.68 -10.80
C ASP A 75 2.17 -10.27 -11.35
N LEU A 76 2.88 -9.28 -10.82
CA LEU A 76 2.80 -7.88 -11.23
C LEU A 76 4.02 -7.44 -12.06
N GLY A 77 4.79 -8.38 -12.60
CA GLY A 77 6.03 -8.14 -13.35
C GLY A 77 5.83 -7.61 -14.77
N GLY A 78 4.62 -7.63 -15.31
CA GLY A 78 4.36 -7.19 -16.68
C GLY A 78 2.93 -6.74 -16.95
N GLY A 79 2.73 -6.06 -18.08
CA GLY A 79 1.43 -5.55 -18.52
C GLY A 79 1.31 -4.03 -18.47
N MET A 80 0.12 -3.52 -18.78
CA MET A 80 -0.16 -2.09 -18.73
C MET A 80 -0.18 -1.60 -17.29
N ARG A 81 0.44 -0.45 -17.00
CA ARG A 81 0.51 0.11 -15.65
C ARG A 81 -0.86 0.34 -15.02
N VAL A 82 -1.85 0.77 -15.81
CA VAL A 82 -3.23 0.94 -15.35
C VAL A 82 -3.83 -0.38 -14.86
N LEU A 83 -3.61 -1.48 -15.58
CA LEU A 83 -4.07 -2.82 -15.17
C LEU A 83 -3.40 -3.27 -13.87
N LEU A 84 -2.11 -2.97 -13.68
CA LEU A 84 -1.41 -3.27 -12.43
C LEU A 84 -2.02 -2.51 -11.24
N ILE A 85 -2.35 -1.24 -11.43
CA ILE A 85 -3.04 -0.43 -10.40
C ILE A 85 -4.42 -1.00 -10.10
N GLU A 86 -5.21 -1.32 -11.12
CA GLU A 86 -6.53 -1.94 -10.97
C GLU A 86 -6.46 -3.29 -10.26
N THR A 87 -5.45 -4.10 -10.58
CA THR A 87 -5.18 -5.39 -9.92
C THR A 87 -4.86 -5.19 -8.44
N LEU A 88 -4.04 -4.19 -8.09
CA LEU A 88 -3.77 -3.85 -6.70
C LEU A 88 -5.03 -3.34 -5.98
N LEU A 89 -5.82 -2.47 -6.59
CA LEU A 89 -7.09 -2.01 -6.02
C LEU A 89 -8.06 -3.16 -5.79
N ALA A 90 -8.18 -4.08 -6.75
CA ALA A 90 -8.97 -5.28 -6.63
C ALA A 90 -8.48 -6.15 -5.46
N TYR A 91 -7.18 -6.38 -5.35
CA TYR A 91 -6.57 -7.08 -4.22
C TYR A 91 -6.91 -6.41 -2.87
N PHE A 92 -6.72 -5.10 -2.75
CA PHE A 92 -6.99 -4.36 -1.52
C PHE A 92 -8.47 -4.35 -1.12
N SER A 93 -9.37 -4.46 -2.09
CA SER A 93 -10.81 -4.54 -1.86
C SER A 93 -11.30 -5.93 -1.40
N LEU A 94 -10.44 -6.93 -1.36
CA LEU A 94 -10.79 -8.27 -0.89
C LEU A 94 -10.88 -8.34 0.65
N PRO A 95 -11.76 -9.19 1.20
CA PRO A 95 -11.76 -9.51 2.62
C PRO A 95 -10.38 -10.00 3.09
N ASN A 96 -10.02 -9.70 4.34
CA ASN A 96 -8.72 -10.07 4.89
C ASN A 96 -8.45 -11.58 4.86
N SER A 97 -9.48 -12.40 5.06
CA SER A 97 -9.38 -13.86 4.98
C SER A 97 -8.92 -14.34 3.60
N ILE A 98 -9.35 -13.67 2.54
CA ILE A 98 -8.98 -13.99 1.16
C ILE A 98 -7.60 -13.43 0.83
N ARG A 99 -7.29 -12.19 1.23
CA ARG A 99 -5.96 -11.61 0.96
C ARG A 99 -4.81 -12.45 1.51
N LYS A 100 -5.02 -13.14 2.64
CA LYS A 100 -4.02 -14.03 3.26
C LYS A 100 -3.68 -15.28 2.43
N SER A 101 -4.57 -15.71 1.54
CA SER A 101 -4.27 -16.83 0.61
C SER A 101 -3.61 -16.35 -0.68
N ILE A 102 -3.36 -15.05 -0.83
CA ILE A 102 -2.81 -14.43 -2.03
C ILE A 102 -1.41 -13.88 -1.73
N LYS A 103 -0.44 -14.20 -2.59
CA LYS A 103 0.89 -13.56 -2.61
C LYS A 103 1.01 -12.64 -3.82
N LEU A 104 1.56 -11.45 -3.60
CA LEU A 104 1.93 -10.55 -4.70
C LEU A 104 3.40 -10.75 -5.03
N VAL A 105 3.75 -10.81 -6.31
CA VAL A 105 5.14 -10.96 -6.77
C VAL A 105 5.46 -9.84 -7.75
N VAL A 106 6.58 -9.16 -7.52
CA VAL A 106 7.08 -8.09 -8.39
C VAL A 106 8.50 -8.43 -8.81
N TYR A 107 8.81 -8.28 -10.08
CA TYR A 107 10.15 -8.53 -10.64
C TYR A 107 10.88 -7.21 -10.90
N PHE A 108 12.20 -7.19 -10.64
CA PHE A 108 13.04 -6.05 -10.97
C PHE A 108 13.49 -6.15 -12.43
N GLU A 109 13.14 -5.14 -13.23
CA GLU A 109 13.50 -5.07 -14.65
C GLU A 109 14.99 -5.31 -14.90
N GLY A 110 15.31 -6.12 -15.91
CA GLY A 110 16.69 -6.42 -16.31
C GLY A 110 17.48 -7.29 -15.33
N THR A 111 16.84 -7.84 -14.30
CA THR A 111 17.50 -8.71 -13.31
C THR A 111 16.68 -9.96 -13.02
N ASN A 112 17.33 -10.98 -12.43
CA ASN A 112 16.65 -12.18 -11.92
C ASN A 112 16.19 -12.03 -10.46
N ARG A 113 15.89 -10.80 -10.03
CA ARG A 113 15.44 -10.52 -8.67
C ARG A 113 13.93 -10.30 -8.65
N SER A 114 13.30 -10.76 -7.58
CA SER A 114 11.89 -10.49 -7.27
C SER A 114 11.70 -10.12 -5.81
N VAL A 115 10.57 -9.49 -5.52
CA VAL A 115 10.02 -9.30 -4.18
C VAL A 115 8.70 -10.04 -4.12
N GLU A 116 8.54 -10.87 -3.10
CA GLU A 116 7.25 -11.47 -2.74
C GLU A 116 6.69 -10.69 -1.56
N LEU A 117 5.42 -10.30 -1.63
CA LEU A 117 4.70 -9.60 -0.57
C LEU A 117 3.49 -10.42 -0.14
N SER A 118 3.46 -10.77 1.15
CA SER A 118 2.29 -11.36 1.80
C SER A 118 1.30 -10.28 2.27
N ALA A 119 0.09 -10.71 2.64
CA ALA A 119 -0.88 -9.79 3.24
C ALA A 119 -0.37 -9.18 4.55
N GLU A 120 0.43 -9.92 5.31
CA GLU A 120 1.07 -9.48 6.54
C GLU A 120 2.11 -8.38 6.27
N ASP A 121 3.00 -8.58 5.30
CA ASP A 121 4.01 -7.57 4.91
C ASP A 121 3.35 -6.26 4.49
N ILE A 122 2.30 -6.36 3.66
CA ILE A 122 1.54 -5.21 3.19
C ILE A 122 0.83 -4.52 4.35
N SER A 123 0.25 -5.29 5.28
CA SER A 123 -0.40 -4.75 6.47
C SER A 123 0.59 -4.02 7.37
N GLU A 124 1.83 -4.51 7.49
CA GLU A 124 2.90 -3.85 8.26
C GLU A 124 3.36 -2.55 7.59
N ILE A 125 3.51 -2.56 6.26
CA ILE A 125 3.88 -1.36 5.48
C ILE A 125 2.78 -0.29 5.56
N MET A 126 1.52 -0.71 5.48
CA MET A 126 0.36 0.18 5.53
C MET A 126 -0.04 0.58 6.95
N ALA A 127 0.43 -0.15 7.97
CA ALA A 127 0.11 0.18 9.35
C ALA A 127 0.61 1.61 9.63
N PRO A 128 -0.23 2.46 10.26
CA PRO A 128 0.26 3.73 10.75
C PRO A 128 1.45 3.44 11.66
N LYS A 129 2.58 4.10 11.38
CA LYS A 129 3.78 3.97 12.21
C LYS A 129 3.34 4.13 13.67
N ARG A 130 3.51 3.09 14.49
CA ARG A 130 3.25 3.19 15.92
C ARG A 130 4.25 4.18 16.50
N VAL A 131 3.86 5.45 16.57
CA VAL A 131 4.70 6.49 17.17
C VAL A 131 4.69 6.23 18.67
N VAL A 132 5.80 5.68 19.18
CA VAL A 132 6.00 5.54 20.62
C VAL A 132 6.39 6.92 21.15
N LEU A 133 5.39 7.65 21.66
CA LEU A 133 5.58 8.98 22.21
C LEU A 133 6.25 8.93 23.58
N LYS A 134 7.30 9.73 23.76
CA LYS A 134 7.90 10.01 25.07
C LYS A 134 6.91 10.80 25.95
N PRO A 135 7.06 10.78 27.28
CA PRO A 135 6.16 11.51 28.19
C PRO A 135 6.02 12.99 27.82
N VAL A 136 7.13 13.67 27.54
CA VAL A 136 7.13 15.10 27.14
C VAL A 136 6.41 15.34 25.81
N GLU A 137 6.48 14.41 24.87
CA GLU A 137 5.83 14.51 23.56
C GLU A 137 4.31 14.39 23.73
N LYS A 138 3.84 13.46 24.57
CA LYS A 138 2.42 13.34 24.93
C LYS A 138 1.90 14.63 25.56
N GLU A 139 2.67 15.18 26.50
CA GLU A 139 2.32 16.43 27.17
C GLU A 139 2.16 17.61 26.21
N ILE A 140 3.08 17.73 25.25
CA ILE A 140 3.01 18.76 24.20
C ILE A 140 1.73 18.59 23.38
N LEU A 141 1.42 17.36 22.97
CA LEU A 141 0.21 17.08 22.19
C LEU A 141 -1.06 17.39 22.99
N GLU A 142 -1.12 17.05 24.28
CA GLU A 142 -2.25 17.40 25.16
C GLU A 142 -2.42 18.91 25.31
N ILE A 143 -1.33 19.66 25.46
CA ILE A 143 -1.41 21.13 25.49
C ILE A 143 -1.96 21.66 24.16
N LEU A 144 -1.52 21.10 23.04
CA LEU A 144 -1.95 21.51 21.70
C LEU A 144 -3.38 21.06 21.36
N GLU A 145 -4.00 20.14 22.12
CA GLU A 145 -5.42 19.79 21.95
C GLU A 145 -6.33 20.97 22.28
N SER A 146 -5.93 21.85 23.21
CA SER A 146 -6.72 23.00 23.59
C SER A 146 -6.54 24.22 22.67
N GLY A 147 -5.71 24.12 21.63
CA GLY A 147 -5.58 25.14 20.59
C GLY A 147 -4.16 25.37 20.07
N THR A 148 -4.00 26.49 19.40
CA THR A 148 -2.73 26.91 18.79
C THR A 148 -1.89 27.70 19.78
N TYR A 149 -0.61 27.35 19.93
CA TYR A 149 0.31 28.00 20.85
C TYR A 149 1.64 28.36 20.20
N SER A 150 2.23 29.47 20.63
CA SER A 150 3.60 29.83 20.29
C SER A 150 4.61 28.95 21.04
N LEU A 151 5.86 28.90 20.54
CA LEU A 151 6.96 28.21 21.23
C LEU A 151 7.14 28.69 22.69
N SER A 152 6.96 29.99 22.94
CA SER A 152 7.12 30.57 24.28
C SER A 152 5.98 30.17 25.23
N GLU A 153 4.75 30.09 24.73
CA GLU A 153 3.59 29.65 25.51
C GLU A 153 3.68 28.17 25.85
N LEU A 154 4.02 27.33 24.87
CA LEU A 154 4.26 25.89 25.09
C LEU A 154 5.34 25.66 26.15
N TYR A 155 6.45 26.39 26.06
CA TYR A 155 7.53 26.31 27.03
C TYR A 155 7.08 26.67 28.45
N THR A 156 6.25 27.71 28.57
CA THR A 156 5.73 28.18 29.87
C THR A 156 4.78 27.14 30.47
N LYS A 157 3.86 26.60 29.67
CA LYS A 157 2.93 25.55 30.10
C LYS A 157 3.65 24.27 30.53
N LEU A 158 4.67 23.83 29.79
CA LEU A 158 5.47 22.65 30.16
C LEU A 158 6.25 22.86 31.46
N ARG A 159 6.81 24.06 31.69
CA ARG A 159 7.43 24.39 32.98
C ARG A 159 6.44 24.36 34.14
N GLN A 160 5.22 24.86 33.94
CA GLN A 160 4.16 24.78 34.95
C GLN A 160 3.78 23.34 35.30
N ARG A 161 3.96 22.40 34.37
CA ARG A 161 3.77 20.96 34.57
C ARG A 161 5.03 20.22 35.08
N GLY A 162 6.08 20.96 35.49
CA GLY A 162 7.28 20.39 36.13
C GLY A 162 8.42 20.01 35.19
N TYR A 163 8.32 20.28 33.89
CA TYR A 163 9.38 19.93 32.94
C TYR A 163 10.52 20.95 32.92
N THR A 164 11.76 20.49 33.00
CA THR A 164 12.98 21.33 33.02
C THR A 164 13.88 21.05 31.82
N PHE A 165 13.76 21.87 30.78
CA PHE A 165 14.66 21.86 29.61
C PHE A 165 14.75 23.24 28.97
N THR A 166 15.51 23.40 27.88
CA THR A 166 15.67 24.68 27.16
C THR A 166 14.64 24.84 26.03
N LYS A 167 14.35 26.07 25.61
CA LYS A 167 13.50 26.33 24.43
C LYS A 167 14.05 25.71 23.14
N GLN A 168 15.38 25.58 23.04
CA GLN A 168 16.04 24.92 21.91
C GLN A 168 15.69 23.42 21.88
N TYR A 169 15.67 22.76 23.04
CA TYR A 169 15.25 21.36 23.14
C TYR A 169 13.77 21.19 22.79
N LEU A 170 12.90 22.09 23.27
CA LEU A 170 11.48 22.10 22.88
C LEU A 170 11.31 22.24 21.36
N HIS A 171 12.07 23.14 20.73
CA HIS A 171 12.02 23.30 19.28
C HIS A 171 12.41 21.99 18.57
N LYS A 172 13.44 21.27 19.04
CA LYS A 172 13.82 19.96 18.51
C LYS A 172 12.70 18.93 18.65
N ILE A 173 12.04 18.87 19.81
CA ILE A 173 10.89 17.98 20.02
C ILE A 173 9.75 18.33 19.05
N LEU A 174 9.44 19.62 18.88
CA LEU A 174 8.40 20.05 17.94
C LEU A 174 8.74 19.71 16.49
N GLN A 175 10.01 19.84 16.07
CA GLN A 175 10.42 19.39 14.73
C GLN A 175 10.21 17.88 14.56
N ASN A 176 10.59 17.07 15.54
CA ASN A 176 10.34 15.62 15.49
C ASN A 176 8.82 15.31 15.41
N LEU A 177 7.98 16.02 16.17
CA LEU A 177 6.53 15.85 16.13
C LEU A 177 5.91 16.30 14.79
N ILE A 178 6.50 17.28 14.12
CA ILE A 178 6.13 17.70 12.76
C ILE A 178 6.53 16.62 11.74
N GLU A 179 7.75 16.08 11.84
CA GLU A 179 8.23 14.99 10.98
C GLU A 179 7.39 13.71 11.13
N GLN A 180 6.82 13.48 12.32
CA GLN A 180 5.89 12.40 12.62
C GLN A 180 4.44 12.71 12.22
N ASP A 181 4.18 13.87 11.65
CA ASP A 181 2.85 14.33 11.22
C ASP A 181 1.81 14.49 12.36
N LEU A 182 2.27 14.73 13.59
CA LEU A 182 1.42 14.88 14.78
C LEU A 182 1.15 16.33 15.16
N VAL A 183 2.03 17.24 14.75
CA VAL A 183 1.94 18.68 14.97
C VAL A 183 2.13 19.39 13.64
N GLU A 184 1.44 20.50 13.44
CA GLU A 184 1.67 21.36 12.28
C GLU A 184 1.98 22.80 12.71
N ARG A 185 2.74 23.50 11.86
CA ARG A 185 3.11 24.90 12.07
C ARG A 185 2.13 25.80 11.32
N VAL A 186 1.19 26.40 12.03
CA VAL A 186 0.13 27.25 11.45
C VAL A 186 0.69 28.58 10.93
N SER A 187 1.68 29.13 11.63
CA SER A 187 2.35 30.38 11.23
C SER A 187 3.74 30.48 11.85
N ARG A 188 4.42 31.62 11.66
CA ARG A 188 5.79 31.82 12.15
C ARG A 188 5.85 31.74 13.68
N GLY A 189 6.20 30.56 14.18
CA GLY A 189 6.44 30.30 15.60
C GLY A 189 5.23 29.77 16.38
N TYR A 190 4.12 29.49 15.69
CA TYR A 190 2.88 28.96 16.25
C TYR A 190 2.62 27.53 15.75
N TYR A 191 2.15 26.68 16.65
CA TYR A 191 1.99 25.24 16.46
C TYR A 191 0.59 24.82 16.92
N THR A 192 0.00 23.84 16.23
CA THR A 192 -1.26 23.20 16.62
C THR A 192 -1.16 21.69 16.46
N LYS A 193 -1.99 20.92 17.18
CA LYS A 193 -2.05 19.47 17.01
C LYS A 193 -2.71 19.17 15.67
N LYS A 194 -2.08 18.33 14.85
CA LYS A 194 -2.70 17.91 13.58
C LYS A 194 -3.88 16.99 13.92
N ARG A 195 -5.06 17.25 13.35
CA ARG A 195 -6.20 16.33 13.49
C ARG A 195 -5.83 15.01 12.84
N SER A 196 -5.57 13.99 13.66
CA SER A 196 -5.38 12.64 13.15
C SER A 196 -6.71 12.17 12.55
N TYR A 197 -6.72 11.87 11.24
CA TYR A 197 -7.84 11.20 10.58
C TYR A 197 -7.98 9.73 11.00
N TYR A 198 -7.07 9.24 11.84
CA TYR A 198 -7.09 7.92 12.44
C TYR A 198 -7.61 8.04 13.88
N SER A 199 -8.93 8.11 14.02
CA SER A 199 -9.56 7.64 15.26
C SER A 199 -9.73 6.12 15.16
N PRO A 200 -9.47 5.36 16.23
CA PRO A 200 -9.75 3.93 16.29
C PRO A 200 -11.23 3.61 16.08
#